data_AF-K2F6U5-F1
#
_entry.id   AF-K2F6U5-F1
#
_cell.length_a   1.000
_cell.length_b   1.000
_cell.length_c   1.000
_cell.angle_alpha   90.00
_cell.angle_beta   90.00
_cell.angle_gamma   90.00
#
_symmetry.space_group_name_H-M   'P 1'
#
loop_
_entity.id
_entity.type
_entity.pdbx_description
1 polymer ?
#
loop_
_entity_poly.entity_id
_entity_poly.type
_entity_poly.pdbx_seq_one_letter_code
_entity_poly.pdbx_strand_id
1 'polypeptide(L)'
;MSLIFGINLSDRIYVASDTRVTYNNKGTEIYEDSVDKTAVLSDEVVCVAAGSIKLSTYLYKELKKEKFVKKGINSKKENIKPWAAKK
;
A
#
# COMPACT_ATOMS: atom_id res chain seq x y z
N MET A 1 -11.49 7.83 9.79
CA MET A 1 -11.78 6.78 8.77
C MET A 1 -10.99 7.14 7.51
N SER A 2 -10.35 6.17 6.84
CA SER A 2 -9.60 6.44 5.59
C SER A 2 -10.44 6.04 4.38
N LEU A 3 -10.30 6.78 3.28
CA LEU A 3 -10.87 6.45 1.98
C LEU A 3 -9.73 6.01 1.05
N ILE A 4 -9.88 4.82 0.47
CA ILE A 4 -8.99 4.30 -0.57
C ILE A 4 -9.85 3.93 -1.77
N PHE A 5 -9.42 4.34 -2.94
CA PHE A 5 -10.08 4.06 -4.20
C PHE A 5 -9.07 3.52 -5.22
N GLY A 6 -9.47 2.53 -6.00
CA GLY A 6 -8.61 1.94 -7.03
C GLY A 6 -9.40 1.58 -8.28
N ILE A 7 -8.81 1.84 -9.44
CA ILE A 7 -9.32 1.43 -10.75
C ILE A 7 -8.28 0.51 -11.39
N ASN A 8 -8.73 -0.67 -11.81
CA ASN A 8 -7.93 -1.61 -12.58
C ASN A 8 -8.35 -1.57 -14.05
N LEU A 9 -7.46 -1.10 -14.91
CA LEU A 9 -7.61 -1.14 -16.36
C LEU A 9 -6.85 -2.34 -16.94
N SER A 10 -6.98 -2.58 -18.24
CA SER A 10 -6.30 -3.69 -18.91
C SER A 10 -4.77 -3.61 -18.86
N ASP A 11 -4.21 -2.40 -18.78
CA ASP A 11 -2.77 -2.13 -18.85
C ASP A 11 -2.20 -1.49 -17.58
N ARG A 12 -3.04 -0.89 -16.73
CA ARG A 12 -2.61 -0.07 -15.59
C ARG A 12 -3.57 -0.12 -14.41
N ILE A 13 -3.03 0.13 -13.22
CA ILE A 13 -3.80 0.30 -11.99
C ILE A 13 -3.61 1.74 -11.50
N TYR A 14 -4.71 2.44 -11.26
CA TYR A 14 -4.73 3.74 -10.60
C TYR A 14 -5.22 3.56 -9.17
N VAL A 15 -4.56 4.19 -8.21
CA VAL A 15 -4.96 4.16 -6.80
C VAL A 15 -4.90 5.57 -6.24
N ALA A 16 -5.88 5.93 -5.42
CA ALA A 16 -5.96 7.20 -4.71
C ALA A 16 -6.32 6.95 -3.24
N SER A 17 -5.82 7.80 -2.35
CA SER A 17 -6.20 7.80 -0.93
C SER A 17 -6.39 9.22 -0.43
N ASP A 18 -7.29 9.39 0.53
CA ASP A 18 -7.36 10.62 1.30
C ASP A 18 -6.09 10.82 2.14
N THR A 19 -5.80 12.07 2.50
CA THR A 19 -4.57 12.43 3.22
C THR A 19 -4.79 12.75 4.69
N ARG A 20 -6.00 12.53 5.22
CA ARG A 20 -6.35 12.83 6.61
C ARG A 20 -6.20 11.60 7.49
N VAL A 21 -5.51 11.73 8.62
CA VAL A 21 -5.50 10.73 9.68
C VAL A 21 -6.24 11.27 10.88
N THR A 22 -7.02 10.41 11.52
CA THR A 22 -7.77 10.73 12.74
C THR A 22 -7.38 9.75 13.82
N TYR A 23 -7.00 10.26 15.00
CA TYR A 23 -6.68 9.43 16.15
C TYR A 23 -7.13 10.09 17.44
N ASN A 24 -7.41 9.26 18.46
CA ASN A 24 -7.77 9.75 19.78
C ASN A 24 -6.52 9.92 20.63
N ASN A 25 -6.37 11.09 21.25
CA ASN A 25 -5.35 11.36 22.25
C ASN A 25 -6.02 11.87 23.53
N LYS A 26 -6.02 11.02 24.58
CA LYS A 26 -6.61 11.33 25.89
C LYS A 26 -8.05 11.84 25.82
N GLY A 27 -8.87 11.23 24.97
CA GLY A 27 -10.29 11.59 24.79
C GLY A 27 -10.53 12.68 23.75
N THR A 28 -9.48 13.35 23.25
CA THR A 28 -9.60 14.36 22.19
C THR A 28 -9.35 13.71 20.83
N GLU A 29 -10.25 13.94 19.88
CA GLU A 29 -10.02 13.55 18.49
C GLU A 29 -9.07 14.56 17.82
N ILE A 30 -7.92 14.06 17.34
CA ILE A 30 -6.91 14.84 16.63
C ILE A 30 -6.97 14.48 15.16
N TYR A 31 -6.89 15.49 14.31
CA TYR A 31 -6.81 15.37 12.87
C TYR A 31 -5.45 15.83 12.39
N GLU A 32 -4.82 15.01 11.55
CA GLU A 32 -3.58 15.33 10.87
C GLU A 32 -3.81 15.23 9.37
N ASP A 33 -3.66 16.37 8.68
CA ASP A 33 -3.82 16.44 7.22
C ASP A 33 -2.46 16.26 6.53
N SER A 34 -2.50 16.04 5.21
CA SER A 34 -1.30 15.86 4.36
C SER A 34 -0.43 14.64 4.72
N VAL A 35 -1.02 13.59 5.31
CA VAL A 35 -0.34 12.31 5.53
C VAL A 35 -0.51 11.41 4.32
N ASP A 36 0.60 11.04 3.69
CA ASP A 36 0.62 10.06 2.60
C ASP A 36 0.37 8.64 3.15
N LYS A 37 -0.64 7.97 2.59
CA LYS A 37 -1.03 6.60 2.94
C LYS A 37 -0.58 5.59 1.88
N THR A 38 0.16 6.05 0.89
CA THR A 38 0.69 5.24 -0.20
C THR A 38 2.16 4.91 0.05
N ALA A 39 2.57 3.72 -0.40
CA ALA A 39 3.94 3.27 -0.33
C ALA A 39 4.30 2.54 -1.62
N VAL A 40 5.21 3.12 -2.38
CA VAL A 40 5.85 2.45 -3.53
C VAL A 40 6.84 1.40 -2.99
N LEU A 41 6.56 0.12 -3.24
CA LEU A 41 7.39 -1.01 -2.81
C LEU A 41 8.42 -1.42 -3.87
N SER A 42 8.10 -1.20 -5.14
CA SER A 42 8.98 -1.31 -6.31
C SER A 42 8.38 -0.55 -7.49
N ASP A 43 9.08 -0.50 -8.62
CA ASP A 43 8.62 0.18 -9.85
C ASP A 43 7.26 -0.32 -10.38
N GLU A 44 6.84 -1.53 -9.97
CA GLU A 44 5.61 -2.18 -10.44
C GLU A 44 4.60 -2.45 -9.32
N VAL A 45 4.92 -2.08 -8.07
CA VAL A 45 4.08 -2.41 -6.90
C VAL A 45 3.92 -1.21 -5.99
N VAL A 46 2.68 -0.74 -5.88
CA VAL A 46 2.25 0.26 -4.89
C VAL A 46 1.34 -0.41 -3.86
N CYS A 47 1.48 0.00 -2.59
CA CYS A 47 0.61 -0.43 -1.50
C CYS A 47 -0.06 0.80 -0.87
N VAL A 48 -1.34 0.67 -0.50
CA VAL A 48 -2.11 1.73 0.14
C VAL A 48 -2.87 1.11 1.31
N ALA A 49 -2.88 1.76 2.48
CA ALA A 49 -3.43 1.18 3.70
C ALA A 49 -4.40 2.12 4.41
N ALA A 50 -5.49 1.52 4.90
CA ALA A 50 -6.46 2.15 5.77
C ALA A 50 -6.30 1.59 7.19
N GLY A 51 -6.73 2.37 8.19
CA GLY A 51 -6.66 1.99 9.60
C GLY A 51 -5.48 2.62 10.33
N SER A 52 -4.78 1.84 11.15
CA SER A 52 -3.72 2.34 12.04
C SER A 52 -2.48 2.78 11.27
N ILE A 53 -2.23 4.09 11.22
CA ILE A 53 -1.06 4.66 10.55
C ILE A 53 0.27 4.10 11.10
N LYS A 54 0.34 3.85 12.41
CA LYS A 54 1.54 3.29 13.06
C LYS A 54 1.83 1.88 12.56
N LEU A 55 0.80 1.03 12.51
CA LEU A 55 0.95 -0.35 12.02
C LEU A 55 1.25 -0.36 10.52
N SER A 56 0.53 0.42 9.72
CA SER A 56 0.76 0.53 8.28
C SER A 56 2.18 0.98 7.97
N THR A 57 2.69 2.00 8.67
CA THR A 57 4.06 2.49 8.52
C THR A 57 5.09 1.41 8.87
N TYR A 58 4.86 0.66 9.95
CA TYR A 58 5.72 -0.45 10.34
C TYR A 58 5.74 -1.53 9.24
N LEU A 59 4.58 -1.97 8.77
CA LEU A 59 4.46 -2.99 7.71
C LEU A 59 5.12 -2.53 6.41
N TYR A 60 4.97 -1.27 6.02
CA TYR A 60 5.66 -0.73 4.83
C TYR A 60 7.18 -0.79 4.96
N LYS A 61 7.73 -0.46 6.12
CA LYS A 61 9.18 -0.56 6.37
C LYS A 61 9.66 -2.01 6.26
N GLU A 62 8.90 -2.95 6.83
CA GLU A 62 9.22 -4.38 6.75
C GLU A 62 9.15 -4.90 5.31
N LEU A 63 8.12 -4.53 4.56
CA LEU A 63 7.95 -4.90 3.15
C LEU A 63 9.03 -4.29 2.25
N LYS A 64 9.52 -3.08 2.56
CA LYS A 64 10.61 -2.43 1.81
C LYS A 64 11.99 -3.03 2.05
N LYS A 65 12.17 -3.93 3.01
CA LYS A 65 13.47 -4.58 3.23
C LYS A 65 13.93 -5.23 1.93
N GLU A 66 15.11 -4.83 1.46
CA GLU A 66 15.62 -5.12 0.11
C GLU A 66 15.54 -6.60 -0.26
N LYS A 67 15.79 -7.51 0.70
CA LYS A 67 15.68 -8.96 0.51
C LYS A 67 14.25 -9.41 0.16
N PHE A 68 13.22 -8.83 0.78
CA PHE A 68 11.81 -9.15 0.50
C PHE A 68 11.39 -8.61 -0.88
N VAL A 69 11.73 -7.36 -1.19
CA VAL A 69 11.43 -6.75 -2.50
C VAL A 69 12.13 -7.53 -3.61
N LYS A 70 13.44 -7.77 -3.50
CA LYS A 70 14.23 -8.43 -4.56
C LYS A 70 13.93 -9.93 -4.69
N LYS A 71 13.72 -10.66 -3.60
CA LYS A 71 13.51 -12.12 -3.66
C LYS A 71 12.05 -12.52 -3.58
N GLY A 72 11.29 -11.92 -2.67
CA GLY A 72 9.88 -12.26 -2.43
C GLY A 72 8.99 -11.87 -3.60
N ILE A 73 9.01 -10.59 -4.00
CA ILE A 73 8.16 -10.11 -5.10
C ILE A 73 8.54 -10.80 -6.42
N ASN A 74 9.83 -10.89 -6.75
CA ASN A 74 10.27 -11.54 -7.98
C ASN A 74 9.94 -13.04 -8.03
N SER A 75 10.13 -13.77 -6.92
CA SER A 75 9.71 -15.18 -6.83
C SER A 75 8.20 -15.34 -7.03
N LYS A 76 7.38 -14.41 -6.50
CA LYS A 76 5.93 -14.43 -6.73
C LYS A 76 5.55 -14.04 -8.16
N LYS A 77 6.27 -13.13 -8.82
CA LYS A 77 6.06 -12.77 -10.24
C LYS A 77 6.24 -13.94 -11.18
N GLU A 78 7.25 -14.78 -10.98
CA GLU A 78 7.45 -15.99 -11.80
C GLU A 78 6.24 -16.93 -11.72
N ASN A 79 5.61 -17.02 -10.55
CA ASN A 79 4.39 -17.79 -10.36
C ASN A 79 3.13 -17.13 -10.95
N ILE A 80 3.16 -15.82 -11.23
CA ILE A 80 2.05 -15.11 -11.89
C ILE A 80 2.04 -15.36 -13.40
N LYS A 81 3.19 -15.59 -14.04
CA LYS A 81 3.24 -15.82 -15.51
C LYS A 81 2.32 -16.96 -15.97
N PRO A 82 2.32 -18.14 -15.33
CA PRO A 82 1.37 -19.21 -15.65
C PRO A 82 -0.10 -18.87 -15.38
N TRP A 83 -0.38 -18.02 -14.39
CA TRP A 83 -1.75 -17.58 -14.07
C TRP A 83 -2.26 -16.55 -15.10
N ALA A 84 -1.43 -15.56 -15.44
CA ALA A 84 -1.75 -14.52 -16.41
C ALA A 84 -1.88 -15.06 -17.85
N ALA A 85 -1.18 -16.15 -18.17
CA ALA A 85 -1.23 -16.82 -19.47
C ALA A 85 -2.47 -17.71 -19.68
N LYS A 86 -3.31 -17.96 -18.65
CA LYS A 86 -4.55 -18.74 -18.77
C LYS A 86 -5.74 -17.94 -19.35
N LYS A 87 -5.47 -16.87 -20.10
CA LYS A 87 -6.51 -16.15 -20.85
C LYS A 87 -6.96 -16.94 -22.06
#